data_AF-A0A1J4K6J5-F1
#
_entry.id   AF-A0A1J4K6J5-F1
#
_cell.length_a   1.000
_cell.length_b   1.000
_cell.length_c   1.000
_cell.angle_alpha   90.00
_cell.angle_beta   90.00
_cell.angle_gamma   90.00
#
_symmetry.space_group_name_H-M   'P 1'
#
loop_
_entity.id
_entity.type
_entity.pdbx_description
1 polymer ?
#
loop_
_entity_poly.entity_id
_entity_poly.type
_entity_poly.pdbx_seq_one_letter_code
_entity_poly.pdbx_strand_id
1 'polypeptide(L)'
;MRPIIVKPQTKSRTQSQSNYHRSHIIHKPASKTFSKTTKFDESIDLSNVKKNEEFRDFLLSLEHIKNLSNIIKDYDEIQIINVIPYLREYAHTKGRNEDYDSAQKAVEIMELLTLEIKNRNENENNPPKFENEKNEIEINFETKWKTKFVEFENETKSKREALLEEHKKQKEEFEKDWNLTIPNKYRKPSQQLLQLKRIEKNFAASADFQKAKEIHARAEILMKQEMEIAQKKMMEDYEHASKKLIEKQTMQINTFETAREHSKMLLNSKYTNERTSLNNRKRILQTRKLHEKRYNSINQSYQSNIHSSCLRNDSPTNNENEKSVMKCDLVLLPPLKPPNDPKIKEEKKKKKREIAKKKAEYQKQNAELTLLKYTVNDSNIYSKTKRNQSISLPNNDNQNPKKVEALTGHDNISRETSTNENELGEANEPCFNENEEIENNEEADVVEV
;
A
#
# COMPACT_ATOMS: atom_id res chain seq x y z
N MET A 1 25.06 36.66 42.03
CA MET A 1 24.82 35.20 42.22
C MET A 1 25.18 34.49 40.93
N ARG A 2 26.05 33.47 40.97
CA ARG A 2 26.53 32.76 39.78
C ARG A 2 25.52 31.67 39.37
N PRO A 3 25.17 31.54 38.08
CA PRO A 3 24.24 30.50 37.63
C PRO A 3 24.89 29.12 37.67
N ILE A 4 24.22 28.17 38.32
CA ILE A 4 24.59 26.75 38.39
C ILE A 4 24.11 26.09 37.10
N ILE A 5 25.04 25.67 36.24
CA ILE A 5 24.77 24.91 35.03
C ILE A 5 24.68 23.43 35.41
N VAL A 6 23.47 22.88 35.46
CA VAL A 6 23.24 21.44 35.63
C VAL A 6 23.14 20.79 34.25
N LYS A 7 24.06 19.87 33.95
CA LYS A 7 24.05 19.07 32.71
C LYS A 7 22.96 17.99 32.78
N PRO A 8 22.20 17.74 31.71
CA PRO A 8 21.23 16.65 31.67
C PRO A 8 21.93 15.29 31.58
N GLN A 9 21.51 14.35 32.43
CA GLN A 9 21.92 12.94 32.36
C GLN A 9 21.23 12.25 31.16
N THR A 10 22.03 11.68 30.27
CA THR A 10 21.58 10.85 29.16
C THR A 10 21.22 9.46 29.69
N LYS A 11 19.97 9.04 29.50
CA LYS A 11 19.53 7.67 29.80
C LYS A 11 20.12 6.71 28.78
N SER A 12 20.87 5.73 29.27
CA SER A 12 21.40 4.60 28.51
C SER A 12 20.29 3.72 27.94
N ARG A 13 20.38 3.47 26.64
CA ARG A 13 19.51 2.60 25.84
C ARG A 13 19.84 1.13 26.11
N THR A 14 18.97 0.43 26.83
CA THR A 14 19.05 -1.03 26.99
C THR A 14 18.52 -1.72 25.73
N GLN A 15 19.40 -2.48 25.06
CA GLN A 15 19.02 -3.45 24.04
C GLN A 15 18.40 -4.66 24.75
N SER A 16 17.11 -4.90 24.53
CA SER A 16 16.46 -6.14 24.96
C SER A 16 16.41 -7.10 23.77
N GLN A 17 17.32 -8.07 23.78
CA GLN A 17 17.15 -9.30 23.05
C GLN A 17 16.09 -10.14 23.77
N SER A 18 15.09 -10.65 23.05
CA SER A 18 14.36 -11.83 23.48
C SER A 18 13.82 -12.59 22.27
N ASN A 19 14.62 -13.56 21.85
CA ASN A 19 14.21 -14.71 21.07
C ASN A 19 13.21 -15.53 21.90
N TYR A 20 12.00 -15.76 21.37
CA TYR A 20 11.17 -16.88 21.79
C TYR A 20 10.72 -17.66 20.56
N HIS A 21 11.42 -18.78 20.33
CA HIS A 21 10.93 -19.88 19.51
C HIS A 21 9.70 -20.49 20.19
N ARG A 22 8.53 -20.30 19.57
CA ARG A 22 7.29 -20.98 19.94
C ARG A 22 7.16 -22.25 19.10
N SER A 23 7.65 -23.36 19.63
CA SER A 23 7.41 -24.69 19.07
C SER A 23 5.94 -25.07 19.25
N HIS A 24 5.26 -25.32 18.13
CA HIS A 24 3.91 -25.89 18.12
C HIS A 24 3.97 -27.38 18.49
N ILE A 25 3.50 -27.70 19.69
CA ILE A 25 3.22 -29.07 20.12
C ILE A 25 1.94 -29.54 19.41
N ILE A 26 2.10 -30.46 18.45
CA ILE A 26 0.99 -31.15 17.77
C ILE A 26 0.53 -32.29 18.71
N HIS A 27 -0.54 -32.05 19.46
CA HIS A 27 -1.25 -33.12 20.16
C HIS A 27 -2.09 -33.92 19.15
N LYS A 28 -1.68 -35.15 18.88
CA LYS A 28 -2.49 -36.16 18.18
C LYS A 28 -3.69 -36.55 19.06
N PRO A 29 -4.94 -36.57 18.56
CA PRO A 29 -6.04 -37.15 19.32
C PRO A 29 -5.96 -38.67 19.30
N ALA A 30 -6.10 -39.27 20.47
CA ALA A 30 -6.14 -40.71 20.69
C ALA A 30 -7.35 -41.35 19.97
N SER A 31 -7.07 -42.36 19.17
CA SER A 31 -8.04 -43.27 18.56
C SER A 31 -8.71 -44.11 19.66
N LYS A 32 -9.97 -43.81 19.97
CA LYS A 32 -10.84 -44.70 20.77
C LYS A 32 -11.35 -45.81 19.87
N THR A 33 -10.82 -47.01 20.06
CA THR A 33 -11.36 -48.27 19.54
C THR A 33 -12.69 -48.55 20.24
N PHE A 34 -13.80 -48.49 19.49
CA PHE A 34 -15.11 -48.95 19.92
C PHE A 34 -15.29 -50.40 19.44
N SER A 35 -15.01 -51.37 20.30
CA SER A 35 -15.46 -52.76 20.13
C SER A 35 -16.83 -52.91 20.77
N LYS A 36 -17.90 -52.80 19.97
CA LYS A 36 -19.25 -53.24 20.36
C LYS A 36 -19.59 -54.52 19.60
N THR A 37 -19.37 -55.65 20.25
CA THR A 37 -19.98 -56.93 19.88
C THR A 37 -21.44 -56.89 20.32
N THR A 38 -22.34 -56.71 19.36
CA THR A 38 -23.78 -56.90 19.57
C THR A 38 -24.08 -58.36 19.22
N LYS A 39 -24.52 -59.12 20.23
CA LYS A 39 -25.10 -60.45 20.03
C LYS A 39 -26.45 -60.25 19.36
N PHE A 40 -26.61 -60.83 18.18
CA PHE A 40 -27.85 -60.87 17.42
C PHE A 40 -28.64 -62.07 17.92
N ASP A 41 -29.74 -61.83 18.64
CA ASP A 41 -30.73 -62.87 18.99
C ASP A 41 -31.62 -63.11 17.77
N GLU A 42 -31.40 -64.23 17.09
CA GLU A 42 -32.30 -64.76 16.05
C GLU A 42 -33.49 -65.42 16.72
N SER A 43 -34.61 -64.70 16.78
CA SER A 43 -35.95 -65.32 16.85
C SER A 43 -36.74 -64.85 15.63
N ILE A 44 -36.64 -65.64 14.55
CA ILE A 44 -37.41 -65.41 13.33
C ILE A 44 -38.85 -65.82 13.61
N ASP A 45 -39.74 -64.83 13.58
CA ASP A 45 -41.18 -65.00 13.69
C ASP A 45 -41.71 -65.71 12.43
N LEU A 46 -41.96 -67.02 12.56
CA LEU A 46 -42.45 -67.92 11.52
C LEU A 46 -43.87 -67.60 11.03
N SER A 47 -44.56 -66.63 11.64
CA SER A 47 -45.91 -66.21 11.22
C SER A 47 -45.90 -65.37 9.92
N ASN A 48 -44.77 -64.75 9.56
CA ASN A 48 -44.62 -64.02 8.30
C ASN A 48 -44.38 -64.93 7.08
N VAL A 49 -43.92 -66.17 7.29
CA VAL A 49 -43.57 -67.08 6.18
C VAL A 49 -44.81 -67.54 5.39
N LYS A 50 -45.97 -67.66 6.03
CA LYS A 50 -47.21 -68.09 5.34
C LYS A 50 -47.86 -67.02 4.47
N LYS A 51 -47.81 -65.74 4.85
CA LYS A 51 -48.22 -64.63 3.97
C LYS A 51 -47.28 -64.48 2.77
N ASN A 52 -46.04 -64.98 2.89
CA ASN A 52 -45.04 -64.91 1.84
C ASN A 52 -45.18 -66.02 0.77
N GLU A 53 -45.85 -67.15 1.06
CA GLU A 53 -46.15 -68.15 0.02
C GLU A 53 -47.25 -67.68 -0.93
N GLU A 54 -48.33 -67.09 -0.42
CA GLU A 54 -49.39 -66.49 -1.24
C GLU A 54 -48.85 -65.34 -2.13
N PHE A 55 -47.90 -64.57 -1.59
CA PHE A 55 -47.25 -63.49 -2.34
C PHE A 55 -46.23 -64.02 -3.38
N ARG A 56 -45.59 -65.16 -3.11
CA ARG A 56 -44.70 -65.87 -4.05
C ARG A 56 -45.49 -66.41 -5.25
N ASP A 57 -46.67 -66.99 -5.01
CA ASP A 57 -47.56 -67.47 -6.06
C ASP A 57 -48.15 -66.31 -6.88
N PHE A 58 -48.41 -65.16 -6.23
CA PHE A 58 -48.78 -63.93 -6.92
C PHE A 58 -47.65 -63.38 -7.82
N LEU A 59 -46.39 -63.40 -7.38
CA LEU A 59 -45.25 -62.98 -8.20
C LEU A 59 -45.00 -63.93 -9.40
N LEU A 60 -45.29 -65.22 -9.25
CA LEU A 60 -45.29 -66.18 -10.37
C LEU A 60 -46.45 -65.90 -11.35
N SER A 61 -47.60 -65.42 -10.87
CA SER A 61 -48.73 -65.01 -11.72
C SER A 61 -48.46 -63.72 -12.52
N LEU A 62 -47.55 -62.87 -12.03
CA LEU A 62 -47.12 -61.63 -12.68
C LEU A 62 -46.26 -61.85 -13.93
N GLU A 63 -45.79 -63.09 -14.18
CA GLU A 63 -44.92 -63.48 -15.29
C GLU A 63 -45.53 -63.20 -16.69
N HIS A 64 -46.84 -62.95 -16.77
CA HIS A 64 -47.57 -62.71 -18.03
C HIS A 64 -47.93 -61.24 -18.30
N ILE A 65 -47.61 -60.30 -17.40
CA ILE A 65 -48.15 -58.95 -17.48
C ILE A 65 -47.12 -57.98 -18.07
N LYS A 66 -47.27 -57.65 -19.37
CA LYS A 66 -46.47 -56.60 -20.05
C LYS A 66 -46.61 -55.19 -19.45
N ASN A 67 -47.49 -54.99 -18.47
CA ASN A 67 -47.83 -53.72 -17.83
C ASN A 67 -47.46 -53.66 -16.32
N LEU A 68 -46.33 -54.26 -15.92
CA LEU A 68 -45.87 -54.23 -14.52
C LEU A 68 -45.78 -52.80 -13.96
N SER A 69 -45.38 -51.82 -14.78
CA SER A 69 -45.24 -50.42 -14.37
C SER A 69 -46.55 -49.77 -13.91
N ASN A 70 -47.70 -50.21 -14.40
CA ASN A 70 -49.00 -49.68 -13.97
C ASN A 70 -49.47 -50.35 -12.68
N ILE A 71 -49.24 -51.65 -12.54
CA ILE A 71 -49.61 -52.39 -11.33
C ILE A 71 -48.80 -51.90 -10.13
N ILE A 72 -47.49 -51.65 -10.32
CA ILE A 72 -46.61 -51.16 -9.25
C ILE A 72 -47.12 -49.83 -8.66
N LYS A 73 -47.81 -48.98 -9.44
CA LYS A 73 -48.37 -47.71 -8.96
C LYS A 73 -49.45 -47.89 -7.90
N ASP A 74 -50.16 -49.01 -7.93
CA ASP A 74 -51.27 -49.27 -7.00
C ASP A 74 -50.81 -49.82 -5.64
N TYR A 75 -49.51 -50.14 -5.50
CA TYR A 75 -48.94 -50.64 -4.24
C TYR A 75 -48.38 -49.52 -3.37
N ASP A 76 -48.55 -49.69 -2.05
CA ASP A 76 -47.98 -48.79 -1.05
C ASP A 76 -46.45 -48.87 -1.04
N GLU A 77 -45.77 -47.76 -0.73
CA GLU A 77 -44.30 -47.69 -0.71
C GLU A 77 -43.69 -48.73 0.25
N ILE A 78 -44.33 -48.93 1.41
CA ILE A 78 -43.90 -49.93 2.40
C ILE A 78 -43.95 -51.34 1.82
N GLN A 79 -44.98 -51.64 1.02
CA GLN A 79 -45.12 -52.94 0.38
C GLN A 79 -44.02 -53.13 -0.66
N ILE A 80 -43.77 -52.12 -1.50
CA ILE A 80 -42.70 -52.16 -2.52
C ILE A 80 -41.31 -52.35 -1.87
N ILE A 81 -41.01 -51.64 -0.78
CA ILE A 81 -39.74 -51.77 -0.05
C ILE A 81 -39.57 -53.18 0.53
N ASN A 82 -40.63 -53.76 1.09
CA ASN A 82 -40.58 -55.09 1.69
C ASN A 82 -40.39 -56.21 0.67
N VAL A 83 -40.77 -56.00 -0.60
CA VAL A 83 -40.68 -57.02 -1.67
C VAL A 83 -39.27 -57.16 -2.26
N ILE A 84 -38.47 -56.11 -2.23
CA ILE A 84 -37.11 -56.09 -2.81
C ILE A 84 -36.19 -57.17 -2.19
N PRO A 85 -36.11 -57.35 -0.85
CA PRO A 85 -35.33 -58.43 -0.25
C PRO A 85 -35.74 -59.82 -0.74
N TYR A 86 -37.03 -60.07 -0.91
CA TYR A 86 -37.54 -61.36 -1.39
C TYR A 86 -37.19 -61.63 -2.85
N LEU A 87 -37.32 -60.63 -3.72
CA LEU A 87 -36.89 -60.77 -5.13
C LEU A 87 -35.39 -61.04 -5.24
N ARG A 88 -34.57 -60.45 -4.36
CA ARG A 88 -33.13 -60.71 -4.29
C ARG A 88 -32.81 -62.14 -3.87
N GLU A 89 -33.47 -62.64 -2.83
CA GLU A 89 -33.29 -64.01 -2.34
C GLU A 89 -33.80 -65.04 -3.36
N TYR A 90 -34.92 -64.73 -4.02
CA TYR A 90 -35.49 -65.54 -5.10
C TYR A 90 -34.56 -65.63 -6.31
N ALA A 91 -34.04 -64.51 -6.80
CA ALA A 91 -33.09 -64.47 -7.90
C ALA A 91 -31.83 -65.31 -7.60
N HIS A 92 -31.31 -65.21 -6.38
CA HIS A 92 -30.14 -65.96 -5.94
C HIS A 92 -30.43 -67.47 -5.82
N THR A 93 -31.60 -67.85 -5.31
CA THR A 93 -32.02 -69.26 -5.20
C THR A 93 -32.24 -69.88 -6.58
N LYS A 94 -32.87 -69.14 -7.50
CA LYS A 94 -33.08 -69.58 -8.88
C LYS A 94 -31.78 -69.69 -9.67
N GLY A 95 -30.85 -68.74 -9.48
CA GLY A 95 -29.51 -68.82 -10.07
C GLY A 95 -28.71 -70.03 -9.60
N ARG A 96 -28.87 -70.45 -8.34
CA ARG A 96 -28.24 -71.69 -7.81
C ARG A 96 -28.84 -72.97 -8.40
N ASN A 97 -30.10 -72.92 -8.83
CA ASN A 97 -30.80 -74.04 -9.44
C ASN A 97 -30.72 -74.01 -10.97
N GLU A 98 -29.81 -73.20 -11.54
CA GLU A 98 -29.58 -73.05 -12.98
C GLU A 98 -30.80 -72.54 -13.79
N ASP A 99 -31.79 -71.95 -13.11
CA ASP A 99 -32.97 -71.34 -13.71
C ASP A 99 -32.71 -69.83 -13.94
N TYR A 100 -31.87 -69.56 -14.94
CA TYR A 100 -31.32 -68.23 -15.20
C TYR A 100 -32.38 -67.24 -15.71
N ASP A 101 -33.34 -67.68 -16.52
CA ASP A 101 -34.39 -66.83 -17.06
C ASP A 101 -35.28 -66.25 -15.94
N SER A 102 -35.63 -67.09 -14.96
CA SER A 102 -36.39 -66.67 -13.78
C SER A 102 -35.60 -65.72 -12.88
N ALA A 103 -34.29 -65.96 -12.73
CA ALA A 103 -33.40 -65.12 -11.95
C ALA A 103 -33.24 -63.73 -12.59
N GLN A 104 -33.08 -63.67 -13.91
CA GLN A 104 -32.97 -62.41 -14.65
C GLN A 104 -34.24 -61.56 -14.53
N LYS A 105 -35.43 -62.17 -14.72
CA LYS A 105 -36.71 -61.47 -14.55
C LYS A 105 -36.87 -60.87 -13.16
N ALA A 106 -36.49 -61.62 -12.11
CA ALA A 106 -36.57 -61.12 -10.74
C ALA A 106 -35.65 -59.91 -10.51
N VAL A 107 -34.48 -59.87 -11.15
CA VAL A 107 -33.58 -58.70 -11.13
C VAL A 107 -34.20 -57.52 -11.88
N GLU A 108 -34.78 -57.75 -13.08
CA GLU A 108 -35.47 -56.69 -13.84
C GLU A 108 -36.62 -56.06 -13.05
N ILE A 109 -37.44 -56.88 -12.37
CA ILE A 109 -38.53 -56.39 -11.50
C ILE A 109 -37.95 -55.59 -10.33
N MET A 110 -36.88 -56.07 -9.70
CA MET A 110 -36.22 -55.36 -8.60
C MET A 110 -35.70 -53.99 -9.05
N GLU A 111 -35.14 -53.88 -10.26
CA GLU A 111 -34.70 -52.61 -10.84
C GLU A 111 -35.86 -51.65 -11.07
N LEU A 112 -36.98 -52.13 -11.63
CA LEU A 112 -38.19 -51.33 -11.82
C LEU A 112 -38.76 -50.81 -10.50
N LEU A 113 -38.84 -51.64 -9.47
CA LEU A 113 -39.29 -51.23 -8.14
C LEU A 113 -38.35 -50.19 -7.52
N THR A 114 -37.03 -50.35 -7.71
CA THR A 114 -36.04 -49.40 -7.22
C THR A 114 -36.14 -48.05 -7.93
N LEU A 115 -36.41 -48.04 -9.24
CA LEU A 115 -36.66 -46.83 -10.02
C LEU A 115 -37.94 -46.13 -9.57
N GLU A 116 -39.01 -46.87 -9.31
CA GLU A 116 -40.26 -46.29 -8.82
C GLU A 116 -40.11 -45.66 -7.44
N ILE A 117 -39.40 -46.31 -6.50
CA ILE A 117 -39.09 -45.74 -5.19
C ILE A 117 -38.33 -44.42 -5.36
N LYS A 118 -37.38 -44.34 -6.30
CA LYS A 118 -36.65 -43.09 -6.60
C LYS A 118 -37.60 -42.02 -7.15
N ASN A 119 -38.45 -42.35 -8.11
CA ASN A 119 -39.43 -41.43 -8.70
C ASN A 119 -40.41 -40.87 -7.67
N ARG A 120 -40.93 -41.72 -6.76
CA ARG A 120 -41.82 -41.28 -5.67
C ARG A 120 -41.10 -40.34 -4.71
N ASN A 121 -39.86 -40.66 -4.36
CA ASN A 121 -39.03 -39.81 -3.50
C ASN A 121 -38.66 -38.46 -4.16
N GLU A 122 -38.48 -38.40 -5.48
CA GLU A 122 -38.20 -37.16 -6.21
C GLU A 122 -39.43 -36.25 -6.30
N ASN A 123 -40.64 -36.82 -6.43
CA ASN A 123 -41.89 -36.06 -6.52
C ASN A 123 -42.41 -35.53 -5.17
N GLU A 124 -42.16 -36.21 -4.04
CA GLU A 124 -42.59 -35.74 -2.72
C GLU A 124 -41.61 -34.76 -2.03
N ASN A 125 -40.32 -34.72 -2.42
CA ASN A 125 -39.30 -33.96 -1.66
C ASN A 125 -39.01 -32.53 -2.15
N ASN A 126 -39.74 -31.98 -3.14
CA ASN A 126 -39.53 -30.60 -3.59
C ASN A 126 -40.75 -29.69 -3.34
N PRO A 127 -40.95 -29.15 -2.12
CA PRO A 127 -41.78 -27.98 -1.94
C PRO A 127 -41.06 -26.74 -2.50
N PRO A 128 -41.53 -26.08 -3.57
CA PRO A 128 -40.89 -24.91 -4.19
C PRO A 128 -40.78 -23.67 -3.26
N LYS A 129 -41.45 -23.70 -2.09
CA LYS A 129 -41.40 -22.59 -1.12
C LYS A 129 -40.06 -22.45 -0.40
N PHE A 130 -39.32 -23.54 -0.17
CA PHE A 130 -38.11 -23.50 0.67
C PHE A 130 -36.84 -23.07 -0.08
N GLU A 131 -36.80 -23.21 -1.40
CA GLU A 131 -35.70 -22.72 -2.23
C GLU A 131 -35.80 -21.22 -2.49
N ASN A 132 -37.02 -20.70 -2.67
CA ASN A 132 -37.26 -19.27 -2.84
C ASN A 132 -36.82 -18.45 -1.60
N GLU A 133 -37.18 -18.89 -0.39
CA GLU A 133 -36.75 -18.21 0.85
C GLU A 133 -35.21 -18.22 1.04
N LYS A 134 -34.52 -19.31 0.64
CA LYS A 134 -33.06 -19.38 0.71
C LYS A 134 -32.39 -18.39 -0.26
N ASN A 135 -32.94 -18.28 -1.47
CA ASN A 135 -32.42 -17.37 -2.48
C ASN A 135 -32.66 -15.91 -2.08
N GLU A 136 -33.82 -15.59 -1.49
CA GLU A 136 -34.11 -14.25 -0.96
C GLU A 136 -33.14 -13.84 0.15
N ILE A 137 -32.80 -14.73 1.10
CA ILE A 137 -31.83 -14.43 2.16
C ILE A 137 -30.45 -14.11 1.57
N GLU A 138 -30.03 -14.85 0.54
CA GLU A 138 -28.74 -14.63 -0.11
C GLU A 138 -28.71 -13.35 -0.93
N ILE A 139 -29.77 -13.06 -1.68
CA ILE A 139 -29.92 -11.82 -2.43
C ILE A 139 -29.92 -10.64 -1.46
N ASN A 140 -30.70 -10.69 -0.38
CA ASN A 140 -30.77 -9.62 0.63
C ASN A 140 -29.42 -9.42 1.35
N PHE A 141 -28.68 -10.49 1.60
CA PHE A 141 -27.33 -10.40 2.15
C PHE A 141 -26.39 -9.67 1.18
N GLU A 142 -26.42 -10.07 -0.09
CA GLU A 142 -25.54 -9.53 -1.12
C GLU A 142 -25.86 -8.06 -1.42
N THR A 143 -27.13 -7.70 -1.54
CA THR A 143 -27.56 -6.30 -1.75
C THR A 143 -27.15 -5.43 -0.57
N LYS A 144 -27.38 -5.87 0.67
CA LYS A 144 -26.97 -5.15 1.89
C LYS A 144 -25.47 -4.86 1.90
N TRP A 145 -24.64 -5.84 1.55
CA TRP A 145 -23.19 -5.68 1.55
C TRP A 145 -22.70 -4.83 0.38
N LYS A 146 -23.30 -4.97 -0.81
CA LYS A 146 -23.05 -4.09 -1.96
C LYS A 146 -23.34 -2.64 -1.60
N THR A 147 -24.49 -2.33 -0.99
CA THR A 147 -24.82 -0.98 -0.54
C THR A 147 -23.78 -0.45 0.43
N LYS A 148 -23.36 -1.23 1.43
CA LYS A 148 -22.30 -0.82 2.37
C LYS A 148 -20.97 -0.51 1.70
N PHE A 149 -20.55 -1.29 0.71
CA PHE A 149 -19.32 -1.02 -0.03
C PHE A 149 -19.43 0.26 -0.86
N VAL A 150 -20.56 0.47 -1.54
CA VAL A 150 -20.82 1.69 -2.31
C VAL A 150 -20.85 2.93 -1.41
N GLU A 151 -21.52 2.85 -0.26
CA GLU A 151 -21.52 3.93 0.74
C GLU A 151 -20.10 4.25 1.23
N PHE A 152 -19.31 3.23 1.54
CA PHE A 152 -17.93 3.41 1.99
C PHE A 152 -17.04 4.05 0.91
N GLU A 153 -17.21 3.67 -0.35
CA GLU A 153 -16.47 4.25 -1.49
C GLU A 153 -16.88 5.71 -1.74
N ASN A 154 -18.17 6.00 -1.71
CA ASN A 154 -18.69 7.37 -1.82
C ASN A 154 -18.20 8.27 -0.68
N GLU A 155 -18.23 7.77 0.56
CA GLU A 155 -17.71 8.49 1.73
C GLU A 155 -16.18 8.72 1.60
N THR A 156 -15.45 7.73 1.08
CA THR A 156 -14.01 7.85 0.85
C THR A 156 -13.70 8.90 -0.21
N LYS A 157 -14.46 8.92 -1.31
CA LYS A 157 -14.34 9.91 -2.38
C LYS A 157 -14.65 11.32 -1.87
N SER A 158 -15.76 11.50 -1.16
CA SER A 158 -16.14 12.79 -0.58
C SER A 158 -15.09 13.33 0.39
N LYS A 159 -14.54 12.49 1.29
CA LYS A 159 -13.47 12.93 2.20
C LYS A 159 -12.16 13.22 1.48
N ARG A 160 -11.84 12.49 0.41
CA ARG A 160 -10.66 12.77 -0.43
C ARG A 160 -10.79 14.13 -1.11
N GLU A 161 -11.94 14.43 -1.70
CA GLU A 161 -12.22 15.72 -2.33
C GLU A 161 -12.13 16.87 -1.30
N ALA A 162 -12.71 16.70 -0.12
CA ALA A 162 -12.61 17.69 0.95
C ALA A 162 -11.16 17.94 1.40
N LEU A 163 -10.33 16.90 1.49
CA LEU A 163 -8.91 17.02 1.81
C LEU A 163 -8.14 17.79 0.73
N LEU A 164 -8.41 17.53 -0.55
CA LEU A 164 -7.79 18.22 -1.67
C LEU A 164 -8.19 19.70 -1.72
N GLU A 165 -9.45 20.02 -1.43
CA GLU A 165 -9.93 21.40 -1.34
C GLU A 165 -9.27 22.14 -0.17
N GLU A 166 -9.04 21.47 0.96
CA GLU A 166 -8.25 22.03 2.06
C GLU A 166 -6.80 22.31 1.64
N HIS A 167 -6.16 21.38 0.94
CA HIS A 167 -4.80 21.56 0.42
C HIS A 167 -4.69 22.74 -0.55
N LYS A 168 -5.71 22.94 -1.38
CA LYS A 168 -5.80 24.09 -2.28
C LYS A 168 -5.88 25.40 -1.51
N LYS A 169 -6.75 25.48 -0.49
CA LYS A 169 -6.85 26.67 0.38
C LYS A 169 -5.56 26.97 1.12
N GLN A 170 -4.91 25.95 1.67
CA GLN A 170 -3.60 26.10 2.33
C GLN A 170 -2.55 26.65 1.36
N LYS A 171 -2.57 26.23 0.08
CA LYS A 171 -1.68 26.77 -0.96
C LYS A 171 -2.01 28.22 -1.28
N GLU A 172 -3.27 28.59 -1.40
CA GLU A 172 -3.70 29.98 -1.64
C GLU A 172 -3.31 30.91 -0.49
N GLU A 173 -3.52 30.48 0.76
CA GLU A 173 -3.08 31.21 1.96
C GLU A 173 -1.57 31.35 2.02
N PHE A 174 -0.84 30.26 1.72
CA PHE A 174 0.61 30.28 1.61
C PHE A 174 1.07 31.34 0.59
N GLU A 175 0.52 31.34 -0.62
CA GLU A 175 0.86 32.32 -1.66
C GLU A 175 0.52 33.76 -1.21
N LYS A 176 -0.63 33.96 -0.56
CA LYS A 176 -1.04 35.27 -0.04
C LYS A 176 -0.04 35.80 0.99
N ASP A 177 0.42 34.96 1.90
CA ASP A 177 1.43 35.34 2.90
C ASP A 177 2.79 35.64 2.27
N TRP A 178 3.22 34.82 1.30
CA TRP A 178 4.47 35.03 0.57
C TRP A 178 4.46 36.25 -0.35
N ASN A 179 3.28 36.70 -0.77
CA ASN A 179 3.13 37.93 -1.56
C ASN A 179 3.03 39.19 -0.68
N LEU A 180 2.39 39.12 0.49
CA LEU A 180 2.06 40.31 1.28
C LEU A 180 2.95 40.47 2.53
N THR A 181 3.07 39.44 3.36
CA THR A 181 3.59 39.58 4.73
C THR A 181 5.07 39.24 4.81
N ILE A 182 5.49 38.18 4.13
CA ILE A 182 6.85 37.63 4.22
C ILE A 182 7.91 38.51 3.55
N PRO A 183 7.68 39.15 2.39
CA PRO A 183 8.69 40.01 1.76
C PRO A 183 9.19 41.14 2.69
N ASN A 184 8.32 41.65 3.57
CA ASN A 184 8.68 42.68 4.54
C ASN A 184 9.74 42.21 5.55
N LYS A 185 9.87 40.91 5.81
CA LYS A 185 10.90 40.34 6.70
C LYS A 185 12.31 40.45 6.08
N TYR A 186 12.41 40.38 4.75
CA TYR A 186 13.68 40.43 4.00
C TYR A 186 14.10 41.85 3.63
N ARG A 187 13.19 42.84 3.76
CA ARG A 187 13.46 44.24 3.45
C ARG A 187 14.22 44.99 4.55
N LYS A 188 14.91 44.31 5.47
CA LYS A 188 15.66 45.00 6.54
C LYS A 188 17.04 45.41 6.01
N PRO A 189 17.37 46.72 5.94
CA PRO A 189 18.67 47.16 5.47
C PRO A 189 19.77 46.75 6.46
N SER A 190 20.99 46.58 5.97
CA SER A 190 22.13 46.35 6.84
C SER A 190 22.44 47.58 7.70
N GLN A 191 23.13 47.34 8.82
CA GLN A 191 23.63 48.42 9.67
C GLN A 191 24.61 49.34 8.92
N GLN A 192 25.39 48.80 7.98
CA GLN A 192 26.32 49.58 7.17
C GLN A 192 25.60 50.54 6.23
N LEU A 193 24.53 50.09 5.56
CA LEU A 193 23.70 50.95 4.72
C LEU A 193 23.03 52.06 5.55
N LEU A 194 22.52 51.72 6.73
CA LEU A 194 21.97 52.71 7.67
C LEU A 194 23.02 53.75 8.12
N GLN A 195 24.27 53.33 8.37
CA GLN A 195 25.37 54.22 8.72
C GLN A 195 25.73 55.14 7.55
N LEU A 196 25.86 54.63 6.33
CA LEU A 196 26.14 55.44 5.14
C LEU A 196 25.06 56.50 4.92
N LYS A 197 23.78 56.14 5.06
CA LYS A 197 22.66 57.09 4.97
C LYS A 197 22.68 58.15 6.07
N ARG A 198 23.11 57.80 7.29
CA ARG A 198 23.31 58.76 8.37
C ARG A 198 24.46 59.73 8.07
N ILE A 199 25.59 59.21 7.56
CA ILE A 199 26.75 60.02 7.17
C ILE A 199 26.39 60.95 6.00
N GLU A 200 25.66 60.46 5.01
CA GLU A 200 25.12 61.25 3.88
C GLU A 200 24.28 62.44 4.39
N LYS A 201 23.32 62.18 5.28
CA LYS A 201 22.48 63.22 5.88
C LYS A 201 23.30 64.25 6.66
N ASN A 202 24.33 63.80 7.38
CA ASN A 202 25.20 64.68 8.14
C ASN A 202 26.03 65.60 7.21
N PHE A 203 26.61 65.08 6.12
CA PHE A 203 27.34 65.92 5.14
C PHE A 203 26.43 66.91 4.42
N ALA A 204 25.21 66.50 4.08
CA ALA A 204 24.21 67.39 3.52
C ALA A 204 23.82 68.52 4.49
N ALA A 205 23.70 68.21 5.79
CA ALA A 205 23.42 69.21 6.83
C ALA A 205 24.58 70.21 7.04
N SER A 206 25.84 69.76 6.86
CA SER A 206 27.04 70.60 6.91
C SER A 206 27.33 71.36 5.60
N ALA A 207 26.43 71.31 4.61
CA ALA A 207 26.56 71.91 3.28
C ALA A 207 27.79 71.44 2.45
N ASP A 208 28.38 70.29 2.77
CA ASP A 208 29.46 69.67 1.97
C ASP A 208 28.84 68.72 0.93
N PHE A 209 28.28 69.30 -0.12
CA PHE A 209 27.49 68.57 -1.12
C PHE A 209 28.31 67.58 -1.95
N GLN A 210 29.60 67.85 -2.16
CA GLN A 210 30.46 66.98 -2.95
C GLN A 210 30.66 65.63 -2.25
N LYS A 211 31.01 65.66 -0.95
CA LYS A 211 31.14 64.43 -0.16
C LYS A 211 29.81 63.72 0.01
N ALA A 212 28.71 64.46 0.20
CA ALA A 212 27.38 63.87 0.29
C ALA A 212 27.03 63.07 -0.98
N LYS A 213 27.36 63.59 -2.17
CA LYS A 213 27.14 62.91 -3.46
C LYS A 213 27.95 61.61 -3.58
N GLU A 214 29.20 61.60 -3.13
CA GLU A 214 30.04 60.39 -3.13
C GLU A 214 29.50 59.31 -2.19
N ILE A 215 29.10 59.69 -0.96
CA ILE A 215 28.51 58.76 0.01
C ILE A 215 27.17 58.24 -0.48
N HIS A 216 26.36 59.09 -1.13
CA HIS A 216 25.09 58.68 -1.74
C HIS A 216 25.29 57.60 -2.80
N ALA A 217 26.22 57.80 -3.74
CA ALA A 217 26.52 56.82 -4.78
C ALA A 217 26.98 55.47 -4.18
N ARG A 218 27.80 55.50 -3.13
CA ARG A 218 28.19 54.27 -2.40
C ARG A 218 27.01 53.59 -1.72
N ALA A 219 26.12 54.37 -1.09
CA ALA A 219 24.93 53.84 -0.44
C ALA A 219 23.96 53.21 -1.47
N GLU A 220 23.83 53.78 -2.67
CA GLU A 220 23.01 53.21 -3.75
C GLU A 220 23.55 51.88 -4.26
N ILE A 221 24.87 51.77 -4.45
CA ILE A 221 25.51 50.51 -4.87
C ILE A 221 25.27 49.42 -3.82
N LEU A 222 25.51 49.74 -2.54
CA LEU A 222 25.31 48.80 -1.44
C LEU A 222 23.83 48.39 -1.31
N MET A 223 22.91 49.35 -1.45
CA MET A 223 21.47 49.07 -1.43
C MET A 223 21.04 48.11 -2.54
N LYS A 224 21.58 48.25 -3.76
CA LYS A 224 21.30 47.33 -4.87
C LYS A 224 21.82 45.92 -4.56
N GLN A 225 23.05 45.80 -4.05
CA GLN A 225 23.63 44.51 -3.67
C GLN A 225 22.83 43.82 -2.55
N GLU A 226 22.48 44.56 -1.49
CA GLU A 226 21.67 44.02 -0.39
C GLU A 226 20.28 43.58 -0.86
N MET A 227 19.66 44.34 -1.76
CA MET A 227 18.37 44.00 -2.36
C MET A 227 18.45 42.70 -3.18
N GLU A 228 19.49 42.52 -4.00
CA GLU A 228 19.69 41.29 -4.77
C GLU A 228 19.91 40.07 -3.86
N ILE A 229 20.72 40.22 -2.81
CA ILE A 229 20.97 39.17 -1.82
C ILE A 229 19.67 38.84 -1.06
N ALA A 230 18.92 39.86 -0.63
CA ALA A 230 17.65 39.69 0.06
C ALA A 230 16.61 38.97 -0.82
N GLN A 231 16.52 39.35 -2.09
CA GLN A 231 15.66 38.70 -3.08
C GLN A 231 16.05 37.23 -3.27
N LYS A 232 17.36 36.95 -3.42
CA LYS A 232 17.86 35.58 -3.58
C LYS A 232 17.49 34.71 -2.37
N LYS A 233 17.77 35.20 -1.16
CA LYS A 233 17.45 34.50 0.09
C LYS A 233 15.95 34.26 0.25
N MET A 234 15.13 35.26 -0.05
CA MET A 234 13.67 35.12 -0.02
C MET A 234 13.18 34.04 -0.98
N MET A 235 13.76 33.94 -2.18
CA MET A 235 13.40 32.90 -3.14
C MET A 235 13.81 31.50 -2.66
N GLU A 236 15.00 31.36 -2.07
CA GLU A 236 15.48 30.09 -1.51
C GLU A 236 14.57 29.62 -0.36
N ASP A 237 14.22 30.52 0.55
CA ASP A 237 13.33 30.22 1.68
C ASP A 237 11.91 29.89 1.19
N TYR A 238 11.42 30.57 0.14
CA TYR A 238 10.14 30.26 -0.50
C TYR A 238 10.15 28.84 -1.10
N GLU A 239 11.19 28.49 -1.86
CA GLU A 239 11.33 27.17 -2.48
C GLU A 239 11.35 26.07 -1.41
N HIS A 240 12.10 26.29 -0.32
CA HIS A 240 12.15 25.35 0.79
C HIS A 240 10.80 25.21 1.50
N ALA A 241 10.13 26.32 1.80
CA ALA A 241 8.83 26.31 2.46
C ALA A 241 7.73 25.69 1.59
N SER A 242 7.75 25.97 0.28
CA SER A 242 6.82 25.39 -0.70
C SER A 242 7.01 23.88 -0.80
N LYS A 243 8.27 23.41 -0.90
CA LYS A 243 8.58 21.98 -0.89
C LYS A 243 8.08 21.30 0.39
N LYS A 244 8.30 21.92 1.55
CA LYS A 244 7.85 21.40 2.84
C LYS A 244 6.32 21.32 2.95
N LEU A 245 5.60 22.30 2.38
CA LEU A 245 4.14 22.28 2.31
C LEU A 245 3.66 21.10 1.46
N ILE A 246 4.23 20.93 0.27
CA ILE A 246 3.89 19.82 -0.63
C ILE A 246 4.18 18.47 0.04
N GLU A 247 5.34 18.31 0.67
CA GLU A 247 5.71 17.09 1.40
C GLU A 247 4.71 16.77 2.53
N LYS A 248 4.27 17.80 3.27
CA LYS A 248 3.22 17.61 4.29
C LYS A 248 1.90 17.15 3.66
N GLN A 249 1.51 17.73 2.53
CA GLN A 249 0.29 17.38 1.81
C GLN A 249 0.34 15.93 1.27
N THR A 250 1.46 15.53 0.66
CA THR A 250 1.63 14.15 0.18
C THR A 250 1.62 13.14 1.31
N MET A 251 2.28 13.42 2.44
CA MET A 251 2.22 12.58 3.63
C MET A 251 0.80 12.43 4.18
N GLN A 252 0.02 13.51 4.17
CA GLN A 252 -1.39 13.48 4.61
C GLN A 252 -2.25 12.61 3.69
N ILE A 253 -2.09 12.73 2.37
CA ILE A 253 -2.81 11.89 1.39
C ILE A 253 -2.44 10.42 1.60
N ASN A 254 -1.15 10.10 1.68
CA ASN A 254 -0.69 8.72 1.88
C ASN A 254 -1.21 8.12 3.19
N THR A 255 -1.20 8.90 4.27
CA THR A 255 -1.75 8.48 5.58
C THR A 255 -3.25 8.24 5.48
N PHE A 256 -3.98 9.10 4.77
CA PHE A 256 -5.41 8.93 4.54
C PHE A 256 -5.71 7.66 3.71
N GLU A 257 -4.96 7.43 2.64
CA GLU A 257 -5.15 6.27 1.76
C GLU A 257 -4.86 4.95 2.47
N THR A 258 -3.74 4.87 3.19
CA THR A 258 -3.38 3.69 3.99
C THR A 258 -4.44 3.40 5.08
N ALA A 259 -4.95 4.43 5.76
CA ALA A 259 -6.03 4.27 6.73
C ALA A 259 -7.35 3.78 6.09
N ARG A 260 -7.67 4.25 4.89
CA ARG A 260 -8.85 3.82 4.13
C ARG A 260 -8.71 2.40 3.59
N GLU A 261 -7.53 2.03 3.10
CA GLU A 261 -7.22 0.67 2.68
C GLU A 261 -7.37 -0.32 3.84
N HIS A 262 -6.80 0.01 5.00
CA HIS A 262 -6.97 -0.80 6.21
C HIS A 262 -8.45 -0.94 6.61
N SER A 263 -9.23 0.15 6.54
CA SER A 263 -10.67 0.11 6.83
C SER A 263 -11.44 -0.76 5.82
N LYS A 264 -11.09 -0.72 4.54
CA LYS A 264 -11.65 -1.58 3.49
C LYS A 264 -11.31 -3.05 3.75
N MET A 265 -10.08 -3.35 4.17
CA MET A 265 -9.67 -4.70 4.54
C MET A 265 -10.51 -5.23 5.70
N LEU A 266 -10.72 -4.44 6.76
CA LEU A 266 -11.58 -4.84 7.88
C LEU A 266 -13.04 -5.09 7.44
N LEU A 267 -13.56 -4.27 6.52
CA LEU A 267 -14.90 -4.44 5.97
C LEU A 267 -15.01 -5.75 5.16
N ASN A 268 -14.00 -6.06 4.35
CA ASN A 268 -13.90 -7.32 3.62
C ASN A 268 -13.82 -8.52 4.57
N SER A 269 -13.02 -8.45 5.64
CA SER A 269 -12.95 -9.53 6.64
C SER A 269 -14.30 -9.76 7.33
N LYS A 270 -15.07 -8.70 7.62
CA LYS A 270 -16.43 -8.86 8.17
C LYS A 270 -17.36 -9.52 7.17
N TYR A 271 -17.30 -9.12 5.90
CA TYR A 271 -18.08 -9.73 4.82
C TYR A 271 -17.78 -11.23 4.70
N THR A 272 -16.50 -11.63 4.64
CA THR A 272 -16.12 -13.05 4.51
C THR A 272 -16.53 -13.86 5.73
N ASN A 273 -16.40 -13.32 6.94
CA ASN A 273 -16.86 -13.97 8.17
C ASN A 273 -18.38 -14.18 8.20
N GLU A 274 -19.17 -13.16 7.82
CA GLU A 274 -20.63 -13.32 7.74
C GLU A 274 -21.04 -14.27 6.62
N ARG A 275 -20.36 -14.22 5.47
CA ARG A 275 -20.60 -15.11 4.33
C ARG A 275 -20.31 -16.57 4.70
N THR A 276 -19.19 -16.83 5.37
CA THR A 276 -18.85 -18.18 5.85
C THR A 276 -19.83 -18.66 6.93
N SER A 277 -20.27 -17.80 7.84
CA SER A 277 -21.34 -18.11 8.80
C SER A 277 -22.66 -18.49 8.12
N LEU A 278 -23.08 -17.75 7.08
CA LEU A 278 -24.27 -18.10 6.29
C LEU A 278 -24.11 -19.43 5.57
N ASN A 279 -22.94 -19.69 4.97
CA ASN A 279 -22.65 -20.97 4.32
C ASN A 279 -22.65 -22.14 5.33
N ASN A 280 -22.09 -21.92 6.51
CA ASN A 280 -22.12 -22.89 7.60
C ASN A 280 -23.57 -23.16 8.05
N ARG A 281 -24.39 -22.12 8.18
CA ARG A 281 -25.82 -22.27 8.48
C ARG A 281 -26.55 -23.04 7.39
N LYS A 282 -26.30 -22.74 6.11
CA LYS A 282 -26.87 -23.49 4.96
C LYS A 282 -26.49 -24.97 5.04
N ARG A 283 -25.22 -25.28 5.33
CA ARG A 283 -24.72 -26.64 5.50
C ARG A 283 -25.38 -27.34 6.68
N ILE A 284 -25.49 -26.68 7.84
CA ILE A 284 -26.16 -27.22 9.03
C ILE A 284 -27.65 -27.48 8.76
N LEU A 285 -28.33 -26.60 8.03
CA LEU A 285 -29.73 -26.81 7.66
C LEU A 285 -29.89 -28.00 6.70
N GLN A 286 -28.97 -28.19 5.75
CA GLN A 286 -28.95 -29.36 4.88
C GLN A 286 -28.69 -30.64 5.66
N THR A 287 -27.72 -30.65 6.57
CA THR A 287 -27.43 -31.83 7.41
C THR A 287 -28.58 -32.11 8.38
N ARG A 288 -29.23 -31.09 8.94
CA ARG A 288 -30.44 -31.25 9.76
C ARG A 288 -31.59 -31.87 8.97
N LYS A 289 -31.86 -31.47 7.73
CA LYS A 289 -32.87 -32.15 6.89
C LYS A 289 -32.57 -33.64 6.68
N LEU A 290 -31.28 -34.00 6.54
CA LEU A 290 -30.86 -35.40 6.43
C LEU A 290 -30.95 -36.14 7.77
N HIS A 291 -30.78 -35.43 8.89
CA HIS A 291 -30.81 -35.99 10.24
C HIS A 291 -32.22 -36.07 10.85
N GLU A 292 -33.15 -35.18 10.46
CA GLU A 292 -34.58 -35.25 10.79
C GLU A 292 -35.22 -36.52 10.21
N LYS A 293 -34.71 -37.04 9.08
CA LYS A 293 -35.06 -38.38 8.59
C LYS A 293 -34.55 -39.53 9.49
N ARG A 294 -33.71 -39.26 10.48
CA ARG A 294 -33.02 -40.31 11.29
C ARG A 294 -33.23 -40.23 12.81
N TYR A 295 -33.69 -39.13 13.38
CA TYR A 295 -33.68 -38.96 14.84
C TYR A 295 -34.94 -38.25 15.37
N ASN A 296 -36.03 -39.01 15.45
CA ASN A 296 -37.15 -38.79 16.38
C ASN A 296 -36.85 -39.37 17.78
N SER A 297 -35.59 -39.36 18.21
CA SER A 297 -35.14 -40.05 19.42
C SER A 297 -34.12 -39.19 20.15
N ILE A 298 -34.51 -38.78 21.36
CA ILE A 298 -33.66 -38.33 22.47
C ILE A 298 -33.37 -36.82 22.52
N ASN A 299 -34.34 -36.12 23.12
CA ASN A 299 -34.23 -34.95 24.00
C ASN A 299 -33.16 -35.14 25.11
N GLN A 300 -32.61 -34.18 25.86
CA GLN A 300 -32.71 -32.72 26.05
C GLN A 300 -31.76 -32.39 27.24
N SER A 301 -31.57 -31.10 27.55
CA SER A 301 -30.95 -30.50 28.78
C SER A 301 -29.48 -30.04 28.63
N TYR A 302 -28.97 -28.94 29.20
CA TYR A 302 -29.42 -27.93 30.17
C TYR A 302 -28.82 -26.53 29.82
N GLN A 303 -29.43 -25.46 30.38
CA GLN A 303 -29.04 -24.04 30.33
C GLN A 303 -27.87 -23.72 31.31
N SER A 304 -26.98 -22.75 31.10
CA SER A 304 -27.02 -21.30 31.46
C SER A 304 -25.53 -20.87 31.60
N ASN A 305 -25.06 -19.64 31.30
CA ASN A 305 -25.10 -18.48 32.19
C ASN A 305 -24.48 -17.23 31.53
N ILE A 306 -24.94 -16.07 31.98
CA ILE A 306 -24.63 -14.69 31.56
C ILE A 306 -23.51 -14.13 32.45
N HIS A 307 -22.62 -13.26 31.94
CA HIS A 307 -22.05 -12.17 32.74
C HIS A 307 -21.67 -10.95 31.88
N SER A 308 -22.01 -9.78 32.42
CA SER A 308 -21.78 -8.42 31.90
C SER A 308 -20.57 -7.77 32.56
N SER A 309 -19.93 -6.78 31.91
CA SER A 309 -19.73 -5.43 32.50
C SER A 309 -19.01 -4.45 31.56
N CYS A 310 -19.43 -3.20 31.71
CA CYS A 310 -18.99 -1.92 31.16
C CYS A 310 -17.67 -1.38 31.76
N LEU A 311 -17.03 -0.40 31.10
CA LEU A 311 -16.77 0.97 31.63
C LEU A 311 -15.98 1.85 30.63
N ARG A 312 -16.26 3.17 30.69
CA ARG A 312 -15.71 4.32 29.94
C ARG A 312 -14.63 5.05 30.76
N ASN A 313 -13.82 5.92 30.13
CA ASN A 313 -13.73 7.38 30.41
C ASN A 313 -12.53 8.06 29.71
N ASP A 314 -12.86 9.06 28.87
CA ASP A 314 -12.42 10.48 28.78
C ASP A 314 -10.95 10.96 28.95
N SER A 315 -10.54 11.77 27.96
CA SER A 315 -9.47 12.81 27.93
C SER A 315 -9.99 14.13 28.59
N PRO A 316 -9.39 15.37 28.55
CA PRO A 316 -8.10 15.89 28.02
C PRO A 316 -7.41 16.98 28.94
N THR A 317 -6.31 17.62 28.49
CA THR A 317 -6.13 19.11 28.32
C THR A 317 -4.68 19.65 28.47
N ASN A 318 -4.31 20.47 27.46
CA ASN A 318 -3.64 21.79 27.39
C ASN A 318 -2.40 22.16 28.24
N ASN A 319 -1.41 22.78 27.56
CA ASN A 319 -0.89 24.09 27.96
C ASN A 319 -0.13 24.80 26.82
N GLU A 320 -0.62 26.00 26.50
CA GLU A 320 -0.01 27.00 25.63
C GLU A 320 0.93 27.92 26.43
N ASN A 321 1.95 28.48 25.80
CA ASN A 321 2.65 29.67 26.29
C ASN A 321 3.32 30.39 25.12
N GLU A 322 2.69 31.47 24.67
CA GLU A 322 3.26 32.44 23.74
C GLU A 322 3.85 33.64 24.50
N LYS A 323 5.04 34.10 24.09
CA LYS A 323 5.61 35.38 24.50
C LYS A 323 5.82 36.28 23.29
N SER A 324 5.14 37.42 23.35
CA SER A 324 5.19 38.56 22.44
C SER A 324 6.51 39.34 22.58
N VAL A 325 7.11 39.71 21.44
CA VAL A 325 8.28 40.60 21.36
C VAL A 325 7.96 41.78 20.42
N MET A 326 8.23 42.99 20.93
CA MET A 326 7.97 44.28 20.28
C MET A 326 8.75 44.49 18.97
N LYS A 327 8.11 45.16 18.02
CA LYS A 327 8.66 45.53 16.70
C LYS A 327 9.20 46.97 16.75
N CYS A 328 10.48 47.13 16.45
CA CYS A 328 11.07 48.43 16.11
C CYS A 328 10.85 48.72 14.63
N ASP A 329 10.37 49.92 14.34
CA ASP A 329 10.09 50.39 12.98
C ASP A 329 11.37 50.51 12.17
N LEU A 330 11.47 49.60 11.20
CA LEU A 330 12.57 49.48 10.27
C LEU A 330 12.31 50.38 9.07
N VAL A 331 13.27 51.24 8.77
CA VAL A 331 13.41 51.84 7.45
C VAL A 331 13.63 50.69 6.48
N LEU A 332 12.63 50.36 5.68
CA LEU A 332 12.65 49.20 4.81
C LEU A 332 13.45 49.48 3.54
N LEU A 333 14.17 48.48 3.06
CA LEU A 333 14.65 48.38 1.68
C LEU A 333 13.46 48.56 0.71
N PRO A 334 13.71 48.90 -0.56
CA PRO A 334 12.67 48.93 -1.60
C PRO A 334 11.83 47.64 -1.65
N PRO A 335 10.58 47.68 -2.15
CA PRO A 335 9.72 46.50 -2.24
C PRO A 335 10.38 45.42 -3.10
N LEU A 336 10.49 44.22 -2.52
CA LEU A 336 10.98 43.03 -3.21
C LEU A 336 9.90 42.50 -4.16
N LYS A 337 10.31 41.83 -5.23
CA LYS A 337 9.38 41.23 -6.20
C LYS A 337 8.88 39.88 -5.67
N PRO A 338 7.58 39.55 -5.80
CA PRO A 338 7.03 38.31 -5.28
C PRO A 338 7.65 37.08 -5.97
N PRO A 339 7.93 35.97 -5.23
CA PRO A 339 8.56 34.77 -5.80
C PRO A 339 7.79 34.14 -6.98
N ASN A 340 6.48 34.33 -7.04
CA ASN A 340 5.58 33.73 -8.04
C ASN A 340 5.37 34.60 -9.29
N ASP A 341 6.07 35.74 -9.43
CA ASP A 341 5.97 36.59 -10.61
C ASP A 341 6.45 35.81 -11.88
N PRO A 342 5.64 35.68 -12.93
CA PRO A 342 6.00 34.92 -14.15
C PRO A 342 7.34 35.37 -14.75
N LYS A 343 7.68 36.65 -14.65
CA LYS A 343 8.94 37.20 -15.16
C LYS A 343 10.17 36.59 -14.47
N ILE A 344 10.09 36.35 -13.16
CA ILE A 344 11.19 35.75 -12.39
C ILE A 344 11.36 34.27 -12.74
N LYS A 345 10.24 33.55 -12.92
CA LYS A 345 10.28 32.14 -13.35
C LYS A 345 10.91 31.99 -14.74
N GLU A 346 10.54 32.86 -15.68
CA GLU A 346 11.09 32.85 -17.03
C GLU A 346 12.59 33.17 -17.02
N GLU A 347 13.01 34.17 -16.24
CA GLU A 347 14.42 34.54 -16.11
C GLU A 347 15.25 33.40 -15.50
N LYS A 348 14.76 32.75 -14.43
CA LYS A 348 15.41 31.56 -13.85
C LYS A 348 15.50 30.42 -14.87
N LYS A 349 14.43 30.16 -15.63
CA LYS A 349 14.40 29.12 -16.68
C LYS A 349 15.42 29.43 -17.79
N LYS A 350 15.52 30.70 -18.21
CA LYS A 350 16.51 31.16 -19.19
C LYS A 350 17.94 31.00 -18.66
N LYS A 351 18.22 31.42 -17.42
CA LYS A 351 19.54 31.22 -16.79
C LYS A 351 19.90 29.74 -16.68
N LYS A 352 18.96 28.87 -16.31
CA LYS A 352 19.17 27.41 -16.25
C LYS A 352 19.52 26.84 -17.64
N ARG A 353 18.82 27.27 -18.70
CA ARG A 353 19.12 26.90 -20.09
C ARG A 353 20.51 27.37 -20.53
N GLU A 354 20.89 28.59 -20.19
CA GLU A 354 22.22 29.14 -20.51
C GLU A 354 23.34 28.39 -19.78
N ILE A 355 23.16 28.06 -18.50
CA ILE A 355 24.12 27.27 -17.72
C ILE A 355 24.23 25.84 -18.29
N ALA A 356 23.10 25.20 -18.62
CA ALA A 356 23.08 23.89 -19.25
C ALA A 356 23.80 23.90 -20.61
N LYS A 357 23.57 24.95 -21.42
CA LYS A 357 24.26 25.16 -22.70
C LYS A 357 25.77 25.28 -22.51
N LYS A 358 26.23 26.09 -21.56
CA LYS A 358 27.66 26.22 -21.23
C LYS A 358 28.27 24.90 -20.73
N LYS A 359 27.54 24.15 -19.90
CA LYS A 359 27.99 22.84 -19.41
C LYS A 359 28.11 21.83 -20.56
N ALA A 360 27.14 21.80 -21.46
CA ALA A 360 27.17 20.93 -22.64
C ALA A 360 28.31 21.31 -23.60
N GLU A 361 28.56 22.60 -23.80
CA GLU A 361 29.67 23.10 -24.62
C GLU A 361 31.03 22.74 -24.01
N TYR A 362 31.18 22.89 -22.69
CA TYR A 362 32.38 22.45 -21.97
C TYR A 362 32.61 20.93 -22.09
N GLN A 363 31.55 20.13 -21.93
CA GLN A 363 31.62 18.67 -22.10
C GLN A 363 32.00 18.29 -23.54
N LYS A 364 31.44 18.98 -24.53
CA LYS A 364 31.77 18.80 -25.95
C LYS A 364 33.25 19.11 -26.22
N GLN A 365 33.75 20.25 -25.76
CA GLN A 365 35.17 20.62 -25.92
C GLN A 365 36.10 19.60 -25.25
N ASN A 366 35.73 19.11 -24.06
CA ASN A 366 36.53 18.10 -23.36
C ASN A 366 36.51 16.75 -24.10
N ALA A 367 35.37 16.35 -24.68
CA ALA A 367 35.26 15.16 -25.51
C ALA A 367 36.11 15.29 -26.80
N GLU A 368 36.09 16.45 -27.45
CA GLU A 368 36.90 16.74 -28.63
C GLU A 368 38.41 16.71 -28.32
N LEU A 369 38.84 17.31 -27.21
CA LEU A 369 40.23 17.25 -26.75
C LEU A 369 40.67 15.81 -26.43
N THR A 370 39.77 15.03 -25.85
CA THR A 370 40.03 13.62 -25.55
C THR A 370 40.18 12.82 -26.84
N LEU A 371 39.27 12.97 -27.80
CA LEU A 371 39.36 12.33 -29.11
C LEU A 371 40.65 12.71 -29.84
N LEU A 372 41.01 13.99 -29.85
CA LEU A 372 42.23 14.49 -30.50
C LEU A 372 43.49 13.83 -29.94
N LYS A 373 43.52 13.58 -28.62
CA LYS A 373 44.62 12.87 -27.95
C LYS A 373 44.79 11.43 -28.45
N TYR A 374 43.69 10.76 -28.81
CA TYR A 374 43.73 9.39 -29.34
C TYR A 374 44.02 9.38 -30.85
N THR A 375 43.46 10.31 -31.63
CA THR A 375 43.64 10.32 -33.09
C THR A 375 45.06 10.69 -33.53
N VAL A 376 45.83 11.43 -32.71
CA VAL A 376 47.19 11.87 -33.09
C VAL A 376 48.26 10.79 -32.86
N ASN A 377 47.99 9.76 -32.05
CA ASN A 377 48.98 8.70 -31.75
C ASN A 377 48.96 7.51 -32.71
N ASP A 378 47.88 7.29 -33.47
CA ASP A 378 47.80 6.12 -34.37
C ASP A 378 48.55 6.33 -35.69
N SER A 379 48.76 7.57 -36.13
CA SER A 379 49.50 7.88 -37.37
C SER A 379 51.02 7.81 -37.25
N ASN A 380 51.58 7.59 -36.06
CA ASN A 380 53.05 7.53 -35.86
C ASN A 380 53.57 6.15 -35.41
N ILE A 381 52.70 5.15 -35.25
CA ILE A 381 53.09 3.80 -34.84
C ILE A 381 53.27 2.86 -36.06
N TYR A 382 52.69 3.18 -37.22
CA TYR A 382 52.80 2.34 -38.43
C TYR A 382 53.95 2.69 -39.41
N SER A 383 54.86 3.61 -39.07
CA SER A 383 55.98 4.00 -39.96
C SER A 383 57.38 3.68 -39.43
N LYS A 384 57.52 2.99 -38.29
CA LYS A 384 58.83 2.51 -37.78
C LYS A 384 58.96 0.98 -37.89
N THR A 385 58.87 0.48 -39.10
CA THR A 385 59.56 -0.76 -39.48
C THR A 385 60.72 -0.40 -40.40
N LYS A 386 61.94 -0.70 -39.95
CA LYS A 386 63.25 -0.55 -40.63
C LYS A 386 63.86 0.86 -40.67
N ARG A 387 64.65 1.20 -39.64
CA ARG A 387 66.08 1.50 -39.85
C ARG A 387 66.86 1.44 -38.54
N ASN A 388 67.80 0.49 -38.49
CA ASN A 388 68.93 0.48 -37.58
C ASN A 388 69.71 1.80 -37.71
N GLN A 389 70.11 2.41 -36.59
CA GLN A 389 71.51 2.59 -36.20
C GLN A 389 71.60 3.43 -34.92
N SER A 390 72.32 2.85 -33.95
CA SER A 390 73.16 3.49 -32.93
C SER A 390 73.37 4.99 -33.06
N ILE A 391 73.29 5.73 -31.93
CA ILE A 391 74.35 6.61 -31.43
C ILE A 391 73.95 7.21 -30.06
N SER A 392 74.95 7.15 -29.17
CA SER A 392 75.18 7.64 -27.80
C SER A 392 74.29 8.69 -27.12
N LEU A 393 74.11 8.43 -25.82
CA LEU A 393 73.90 9.38 -24.71
C LEU A 393 74.86 10.58 -24.73
N PRO A 394 74.48 11.69 -24.06
CA PRO A 394 75.42 12.29 -23.14
C PRO A 394 74.83 12.55 -21.75
N ASN A 395 75.62 12.13 -20.76
CA ASN A 395 75.63 12.66 -19.40
C ASN A 395 75.78 14.18 -19.41
N ASN A 396 75.08 14.86 -18.50
CA ASN A 396 75.50 16.19 -18.07
C ASN A 396 75.24 16.36 -16.57
N ASP A 397 76.25 16.00 -15.79
CA ASP A 397 76.51 16.56 -14.48
C ASP A 397 76.97 18.01 -14.65
N ASN A 398 76.34 18.99 -13.99
CA ASN A 398 77.06 19.89 -13.08
C ASN A 398 76.20 21.02 -12.49
N GLN A 399 76.50 21.28 -11.20
CA GLN A 399 76.60 22.58 -10.53
C GLN A 399 75.34 23.23 -9.89
N ASN A 400 75.25 22.97 -8.57
CA ASN A 400 75.09 23.94 -7.47
C ASN A 400 75.68 25.35 -7.78
N PRO A 401 75.23 26.48 -7.17
CA PRO A 401 75.37 26.64 -5.70
C PRO A 401 74.41 27.65 -4.98
N LYS A 402 74.63 27.76 -3.67
CA LYS A 402 74.47 28.92 -2.74
C LYS A 402 73.26 28.98 -1.79
N LYS A 403 73.58 28.45 -0.61
CA LYS A 403 73.25 28.85 0.78
C LYS A 403 73.14 30.37 1.01
N VAL A 404 72.06 30.82 1.66
CA VAL A 404 71.98 32.07 2.46
C VAL A 404 71.20 31.76 3.75
N GLU A 405 71.85 32.00 4.89
CA GLU A 405 71.29 32.01 6.25
C GLU A 405 70.92 33.47 6.63
N ALA A 406 69.77 33.67 7.29
CA ALA A 406 69.48 34.67 8.35
C ALA A 406 67.94 34.73 8.57
N LEU A 407 67.42 34.20 9.69
CA LEU A 407 67.15 34.89 10.97
C LEU A 407 65.80 35.63 11.04
N THR A 408 64.90 35.01 11.83
CA THR A 408 63.95 35.58 12.80
C THR A 408 62.94 36.66 12.37
N GLY A 409 61.66 36.35 12.57
CA GLY A 409 60.58 37.33 12.70
C GLY A 409 59.24 36.64 12.95
N HIS A 410 58.84 36.56 14.22
CA HIS A 410 57.49 36.19 14.66
C HIS A 410 56.43 37.03 13.94
N ASP A 411 55.34 36.41 13.49
CA ASP A 411 53.99 36.84 13.84
C ASP A 411 52.95 35.76 13.52
N ASN A 412 52.23 35.37 14.58
CA ASN A 412 51.12 34.44 14.59
C ASN A 412 49.87 35.13 14.02
N ILE A 413 49.38 34.66 12.87
CA ILE A 413 47.95 34.82 12.51
C ILE A 413 47.43 33.45 12.11
N SER A 414 46.76 32.82 13.07
CA SER A 414 46.01 31.58 12.92
C SER A 414 44.93 31.73 11.87
N ARG A 415 45.15 31.10 10.72
CA ARG A 415 44.12 30.82 9.72
C ARG A 415 43.57 29.43 10.03
N GLU A 416 42.42 29.37 10.70
CA GLU A 416 41.66 28.14 10.90
C GLU A 416 41.18 27.63 9.52
N THR A 417 41.90 26.67 8.96
CA THR A 417 41.38 25.76 7.94
C THR A 417 40.87 24.54 8.66
N SER A 418 39.55 24.43 8.75
CA SER A 418 38.84 23.22 9.18
C SER A 418 39.22 22.05 8.28
N THR A 419 39.89 21.08 8.89
CA THR A 419 40.00 19.70 8.44
C THR A 419 38.62 19.09 8.33
N ASN A 420 38.22 18.72 7.11
CA ASN A 420 37.15 17.75 6.90
C ASN A 420 37.82 16.50 6.31
N GLU A 421 38.19 15.58 7.20
CA GLU A 421 38.43 14.20 6.85
C GLU A 421 37.08 13.60 6.45
N ASN A 422 36.96 13.17 5.19
CA ASN A 422 35.97 12.17 4.83
C ASN A 422 36.69 11.09 4.03
N GLU A 423 36.65 9.91 4.63
CA GLU A 423 37.16 8.64 4.15
C GLU A 423 36.65 8.31 2.75
N LEU A 424 37.51 7.61 2.01
CA LEU A 424 37.17 6.86 0.83
C LEU A 424 36.02 5.88 1.13
N GLY A 425 34.87 6.14 0.53
CA GLY A 425 33.77 5.19 0.39
C GLY A 425 33.46 5.00 -1.08
N GLU A 426 33.38 3.74 -1.49
CA GLU A 426 33.28 3.23 -2.85
C GLU A 426 32.17 3.85 -3.72
N ALA A 427 32.45 3.86 -5.02
CA ALA A 427 31.54 4.26 -6.08
C ALA A 427 30.25 3.42 -6.07
N ASN A 428 29.13 4.08 -5.81
CA ASN A 428 27.82 3.65 -6.28
C ASN A 428 27.27 4.76 -7.18
N GLU A 429 27.29 4.51 -8.48
CA GLU A 429 26.61 5.33 -9.49
C GLU A 429 25.10 5.28 -9.25
N PRO A 430 24.41 6.42 -9.08
CA PRO A 430 22.96 6.43 -9.15
C PRO A 430 22.53 6.41 -10.63
N CYS A 431 21.94 5.30 -11.07
CA CYS A 431 21.12 5.27 -12.27
C CYS A 431 20.01 6.32 -12.16
N PHE A 432 20.12 7.37 -12.97
CA PHE A 432 19.03 8.29 -13.23
C PHE A 432 17.94 7.54 -14.00
N ASN A 433 16.79 7.29 -13.36
CA ASN A 433 15.57 6.91 -14.07
C ASN A 433 14.96 8.19 -14.68
N GLU A 434 15.22 8.41 -15.96
CA GLU A 434 14.42 9.32 -16.79
C GLU A 434 13.08 8.65 -17.10
N ASN A 435 12.08 8.88 -16.25
CA ASN A 435 10.67 8.76 -16.61
C ASN A 435 9.96 10.00 -16.02
N GLU A 436 10.28 11.17 -16.57
CA GLU A 436 9.36 12.31 -16.52
C GLU A 436 8.38 12.09 -17.69
N GLU A 437 7.20 11.55 -17.37
CA GLU A 437 6.06 11.53 -18.29
C GLU A 437 5.77 12.95 -18.76
N ILE A 438 5.97 13.15 -20.06
CA ILE A 438 5.53 14.34 -20.77
C ILE A 438 4.01 14.24 -20.85
N GLU A 439 3.32 14.94 -19.96
CA GLU A 439 1.89 15.26 -20.09
C GLU A 439 1.72 16.17 -21.32
N ASN A 440 1.55 15.56 -22.49
CA ASN A 440 1.12 16.23 -23.71
C ASN A 440 -0.39 16.47 -23.61
N ASN A 441 -0.77 17.67 -23.16
CA ASN A 441 -2.10 18.20 -23.45
C ASN A 441 -2.09 18.77 -24.87
N GLU A 442 -2.38 17.92 -25.86
CA GLU A 442 -2.83 18.36 -27.19
C GLU A 442 -4.31 18.73 -27.10
N GLU A 443 -4.55 20.02 -26.90
CA GLU A 443 -5.84 20.68 -27.08
C GLU A 443 -6.08 20.82 -28.59
N ALA A 444 -6.78 19.84 -29.16
CA ALA A 444 -7.20 19.88 -30.56
C ALA A 444 -8.38 20.86 -30.72
N ASP A 445 -8.08 22.05 -31.23
CA ASP A 445 -9.06 22.98 -31.79
C ASP A 445 -9.79 22.29 -32.96
N VAL A 446 -11.05 21.90 -32.71
CA VAL A 446 -11.98 21.50 -33.76
C VAL A 446 -12.54 22.78 -34.38
N VAL A 447 -12.01 23.13 -35.55
CA VAL A 447 -12.61 24.09 -36.46
C VAL A 447 -13.79 23.40 -37.15
N GLU A 448 -15.01 23.75 -36.75
CA GLU A 448 -16.22 23.43 -37.52
C GLU A 448 -16.20 24.24 -38.84
N VAL A 449 -16.39 23.53 -39.95
CA VAL A 449 -16.70 24.06 -41.29
C VAL A 449 -18.19 23.92 -41.53
#